data_AF-A0A800A380-F1
#
_entry.id   AF-A0A800A380-F1
#
_cell.length_a   1.000
_cell.length_b   1.000
_cell.length_c   1.000
_cell.angle_alpha   90.00
_cell.angle_beta   90.00
_cell.angle_gamma   90.00
#
_symmetry.space_group_name_H-M   'P 1'
#
loop_
_entity.id
_entity.type
_entity.pdbx_description
1 polymer ?
#
loop_
_entity_poly.entity_id
_entity_poly.type
_entity_poly.pdbx_seq_one_letter_code
_entity_poly.pdbx_strand_id
1 'polypeptide(L)' 'MEADEKIQHAIEHTEVVRAPAQSLATFGTTNIYYYLVTQLTEWVNVVREGRVIAVRPRIVTPSYLVRVEGFSAQARRFIE' A
#
# COMPACT_ATOMS: atom_id res chain seq x y z
N MET A 1 -2.12 11.74 -11.83
CA MET A 1 -1.05 12.16 -12.75
C MET A 1 0.27 12.32 -12.01
N GLU A 2 0.54 13.42 -11.30
CA GLU A 2 1.87 13.63 -10.67
C GLU A 2 2.22 12.59 -9.57
N ALA A 3 1.22 12.12 -8.81
CA ALA A 3 1.40 11.07 -7.81
C ALA A 3 1.64 9.69 -8.44
N ASP A 4 1.01 9.40 -9.57
CA ASP A 4 1.14 8.12 -10.26
C ASP A 4 2.54 7.98 -10.87
N GLU A 5 3.09 9.07 -11.42
CA GLU A 5 4.46 9.14 -11.93
C GLU A 5 5.50 8.92 -10.83
N LYS A 6 5.30 9.52 -9.65
CA LYS A 6 6.19 9.31 -8.49
C LYS A 6 6.17 7.86 -7.99
N ILE A 7 4.99 7.23 -7.97
CA ILE A 7 4.85 5.82 -7.61
C ILE A 7 5.53 4.93 -8.65
N GLN A 8 5.29 5.20 -9.94
CA GLN A 8 5.91 4.49 -11.05
C GLN A 8 7.44 4.52 -10.94
N HIS A 9 8.02 5.72 -10.77
CA HIS A 9 9.46 5.89 -10.58
C HIS A 9 9.98 5.11 -9.38
N ALA A 10 9.28 5.15 -8.24
CA ALA A 10 9.68 4.39 -7.06
C ALA A 10 9.69 2.88 -7.31
N ILE A 11 8.71 2.34 -8.04
CA ILE A 11 8.65 0.93 -8.41
C ILE A 11 9.84 0.56 -9.30
N GLU A 12 10.14 1.38 -10.31
CA GLU A 12 11.22 1.14 -11.28
C GLU A 12 12.62 1.18 -10.63
N HIS A 13 12.78 1.97 -9.57
CA HIS A 13 14.06 2.16 -8.86
C HIS A 13 14.14 1.40 -7.52
N THR A 14 13.23 0.48 -7.25
CA THR A 14 13.27 -0.37 -6.04
C THR A 14 13.56 -1.81 -6.43
N GLU A 15 14.59 -2.40 -5.80
CA GLU A 15 14.95 -3.80 -5.99
C GLU A 15 14.53 -4.67 -4.79
N VAL A 16 14.00 -5.86 -5.07
CA VAL A 16 13.65 -6.85 -4.04
C VAL A 16 14.83 -7.77 -3.77
N VAL A 17 15.56 -7.50 -2.69
CA VAL A 17 16.71 -8.32 -2.26
C VAL A 17 16.27 -9.67 -1.67
N ARG A 18 15.16 -9.68 -0.91
CA ARG A 18 14.61 -10.88 -0.29
C ARG A 18 13.10 -10.88 -0.40
N ALA A 19 12.56 -11.82 -1.17
CA ALA A 19 11.14 -12.06 -1.24
C ALA A 19 10.59 -12.67 0.07
N PRO A 20 9.33 -12.41 0.43
CA PRO A 20 8.69 -13.09 1.55
C PRO A 20 8.63 -14.60 1.30
N ALA A 21 8.95 -15.39 2.32
CA ALA A 21 8.89 -16.86 2.23
C ALA A 21 7.46 -17.42 2.19
N GLN A 22 6.49 -16.63 2.67
CA GLN A 22 5.07 -17.00 2.66
C GLN A 22 4.35 -16.39 1.45
N SER A 23 3.45 -17.17 0.84
CA SER A 23 2.52 -16.66 -0.17
C SER A 23 1.50 -15.70 0.44
N LEU A 24 1.12 -14.67 -0.31
CA LEU A 24 0.04 -13.76 0.08
C LEU A 24 -1.27 -14.54 0.24
N ALA A 25 -2.01 -14.28 1.31
CA ALA A 25 -3.32 -14.89 1.52
C ALA A 25 -4.33 -14.27 0.53
N THR A 26 -4.96 -15.10 -0.30
CA THR A 26 -5.94 -14.66 -1.33
C THR A 26 -7.25 -14.16 -0.71
N PHE A 27 -7.77 -14.89 0.29
CA PHE A 27 -9.01 -14.55 1.01
C PHE A 27 -8.82 -14.34 2.52
N GLY A 28 -7.56 -14.45 2.98
CA GLY A 28 -7.18 -14.22 4.38
C GLY A 28 -6.64 -12.82 4.60
N THR A 29 -6.10 -12.58 5.80
CA THR A 29 -5.32 -11.37 6.06
C THR A 29 -3.87 -11.67 5.73
N THR A 30 -3.29 -10.94 4.79
CA THR A 30 -1.85 -10.94 4.58
C THR A 30 -1.24 -9.92 5.51
N ASN A 31 -0.19 -10.34 6.22
CA ASN A 31 0.56 -9.46 7.07
C ASN A 31 2.06 -9.67 6.86
N ILE A 32 2.70 -8.75 6.14
CA ILE A 32 4.11 -8.82 5.80
C ILE A 32 4.86 -7.76 6.59
N TYR A 33 5.83 -8.23 7.38
CA TYR A 33 6.87 -7.37 7.92
C TYR A 33 8.00 -7.26 6.90
N TYR A 34 8.45 -6.05 6.62
CA TYR A 34 9.53 -5.81 5.68
C TYR A 34 10.51 -4.79 6.22
N TYR A 35 11.74 -4.88 5.70
CA TYR A 35 12.76 -3.87 5.86
C TYR A 35 12.99 -3.17 4.53
N LEU A 36 13.22 -1.86 4.57
CA LEU A 36 13.56 -1.04 3.42
C LEU A 36 14.88 -0.34 3.71
N VAL A 37 15.87 -0.55 2.85
CA VAL A 37 17.13 0.19 2.91
C VAL A 37 17.01 1.38 1.97
N THR A 38 17.26 2.58 2.48
CA THR A 38 17.29 3.79 1.66
C THR A 38 18.53 4.61 1.95
N GLN A 39 18.95 5.38 0.96
CA GLN A 39 19.96 6.41 1.16
C GLN A 39 19.37 7.62 1.90
N LEU A 40 20.02 8.05 2.98
CA LEU A 40 19.71 9.31 3.67
C LEU A 40 20.65 10.43 3.21
N THR A 41 21.93 10.10 3.04
CA THR A 41 22.97 10.98 2.49
C THR A 41 23.95 10.15 1.66
N GLU A 42 24.86 10.79 0.94
CA GLU A 42 25.93 10.14 0.13
C GLU A 42 26.63 8.97 0.83
N TRP A 43 26.85 9.06 2.15
CA TRP A 43 27.63 8.09 2.93
C TRP A 43 26.83 7.33 3.99
N VAL A 44 25.53 7.62 4.13
CA VAL A 44 24.70 7.04 5.20
C VAL A 44 23.43 6.46 4.62
N ASN A 45 23.29 5.15 4.84
CA ASN A 45 22.07 4.40 4.57
C ASN A 45 21.28 4.20 5.86
N VAL A 46 19.96 4.16 5.74
CA VAL A 46 19.04 3.93 6.85
C VAL A 46 18.20 2.71 6.55
N VAL A 47 18.09 1.82 7.54
CA VAL A 47 17.12 0.72 7.52
C VAL A 47 15.84 1.23 8.14
N ARG A 48 14.74 1.14 7.38
CA ARG A 48 13.38 1.36 7.88
C ARG A 48 12.67 0.02 7.98
N GLU A 49 11.75 -0.06 8.91
CA GLU A 49 10.87 -1.21 9.07
C GLU A 49 9.42 -0.79 8.82
N GLY A 50 8.65 -1.71 8.27
CA GLY A 50 7.27 -1.46 7.91
C GLY A 50 6.45 -2.73 7.90
N ARG A 51 5.12 -2.55 7.92
CA ARG A 51 4.16 -3.64 7.91
C ARG A 51 3.13 -3.40 6.83
N VAL A 52 3.06 -4.30 5.84
CA VAL A 52 1.96 -4.31 4.86
C VAL A 52 0.88 -5.23 5.39
N ILE A 53 -0.32 -4.67 5.58
CA ILE A 53 -1.50 -5.41 6.03
C ILE A 53 -2.54 -5.34 4.92
N ALA A 54 -2.76 -6.46 4.24
CA ALA A 54 -3.90 -6.61 3.34
C ALA A 54 -4.97 -7.45 4.06
N VAL A 55 -6.03 -6.80 4.52
CA VAL A 55 -7.16 -7.48 5.17
C VAL A 55 -8.04 -8.17 4.15
N ARG A 56 -8.78 -9.20 4.60
CA ARG A 56 -9.81 -9.83 3.78
C ARG A 56 -10.76 -8.77 3.20
N PRO A 57 -11.00 -8.76 1.87
CA PRO A 57 -11.94 -7.85 1.26
C PRO A 57 -13.32 -7.97 1.91
N ARG A 58 -13.92 -6.84 2.29
CA ARG A 58 -15.28 -6.78 2.83
C ARG A 58 -16.16 -6.06 1.83
N ILE A 59 -17.36 -6.59 1.57
CA ILE A 59 -18.38 -5.87 0.84
C ILE A 59 -18.87 -4.74 1.75
N VAL A 60 -18.76 -3.51 1.28
CA VAL A 60 -19.21 -2.31 1.98
C VAL A 60 -20.37 -1.70 1.21
N THR A 61 -21.34 -1.15 1.92
CA THR A 61 -22.44 -0.42 1.28
C THR A 61 -21.94 0.97 0.85
N PRO A 62 -22.52 1.56 -0.22
CA PRO A 62 -22.19 2.93 -0.61
C PRO A 62 -22.33 3.94 0.55
N SER A 63 -23.33 3.73 1.41
CA SER A 63 -23.58 4.54 2.62
C SER A 63 -22.41 4.53 3.61
N TYR A 64 -21.64 3.44 3.67
CA TYR A 64 -20.43 3.36 4.49
C TYR A 64 -19.28 4.17 3.87
N LEU A 65 -19.07 4.07 2.55
CA LEU A 65 -17.97 4.70 1.84
C LEU A 65 -18.02 6.24 1.84
N VAL A 66 -19.20 6.85 1.89
CA VAL A 66 -19.34 8.31 2.00
C VAL A 66 -18.69 8.88 3.27
N ARG A 67 -18.53 8.06 4.31
CA ARG A 67 -17.88 8.45 5.58
C ARG A 67 -16.38 8.19 5.62
N VAL A 68 -15.79 7.61 4.55
CA VAL A 68 -14.38 7.26 4.50
C VAL A 68 -13.59 8.34 3.74
N GLU A 69 -12.49 8.78 4.33
CA GLU A 69 -11.58 9.75 3.71
C GLU A 69 -10.96 9.18 2.43
N GLY A 70 -10.85 10.00 1.39
CA GLY A 70 -10.33 9.60 0.07
C GLY A 70 -11.34 8.94 -0.87
N PHE A 71 -12.46 8.38 -0.38
CA PHE A 71 -13.48 7.71 -1.20
C PHE A 71 -14.85 8.40 -1.21
N SER A 72 -15.05 9.40 -0.34
CA SER A 72 -16.35 10.03 -0.10
C SER A 72 -16.98 10.71 -1.32
N ALA A 73 -16.18 11.42 -2.13
CA ALA A 73 -16.68 12.15 -3.30
C ALA A 73 -17.21 11.21 -4.40
N GLN A 74 -16.51 10.11 -4.65
CA GLN A 74 -16.89 9.12 -5.66
C GLN A 74 -18.09 8.29 -5.20
N ALA A 75 -18.16 7.98 -3.91
CA ALA A 75 -19.20 7.16 -3.30
C ALA A 75 -20.60 7.80 -3.32
N ARG A 76 -20.69 9.14 -3.25
CA ARG A 76 -21.98 9.85 -3.31
C ARG A 76 -22.77 9.58 -4.59
N ARG A 77 -22.08 9.36 -5.72
CA ARG A 77 -22.70 9.05 -7.02
C ARG A 77 -23.46 7.73 -7.06
N PHE A 78 -23.26 6.86 -6.07
CA PHE A 78 -23.91 5.55 -5.97
C PHE A 78 -25.02 5.52 -4.91
N ILE A 79 -25.33 6.66 -4.28
CA ILE A 79 -26.45 6.82 -3.33
C ILE A 79 -27.62 7.58 -3.96
N GLU A 80 -27.37 8.36 -5.01
CA GLU A 80 -28.41 8.91 -5.91
C GLU A 80 -29.08 7.79 -6.72
#